data_AF-A0A9P4NGP5-F1
#
_entry.id   AF-A0A9P4NGP5-F1
#
_cell.length_a   1.000
_cell.length_b   1.000
_cell.length_c   1.000
_cell.angle_alpha   90.00
_cell.angle_beta   90.00
_cell.angle_gamma   90.00
#
_symmetry.space_group_name_H-M   'P 1'
#
loop_
_entity.id
_entity.type
_entity.pdbx_description
1 polymer ?
#
loop_
_entity_poly.entity_id
_entity_poly.type
_entity_poly.pdbx_seq_one_letter_code
_entity_poly.pdbx_strand_id
1 'polypeptide(L)' 'MTPLPGGMTKIEVTPPVDFEWCPGQHVFLRFPKLGMLDNHPFTMTSAPRSASLTLDDKDGKLIFLARTHTGFTRHLAK' A
#
# COMPACT_ATOMS: atom_id res chain seq x y z
N MET A 1 6.48 5.65 4.42
CA MET A 1 5.80 6.32 3.29
C MET A 1 6.83 7.16 2.58
N THR A 2 6.83 7.15 1.26
CA THR A 2 7.85 7.82 0.45
C THR A 2 7.17 8.69 -0.60
N PRO A 3 7.43 10.01 -0.65
CA PRO A 3 6.88 10.86 -1.70
C PRO A 3 7.50 10.51 -3.05
N LEU A 4 6.69 10.55 -4.10
CA LEU A 4 7.06 10.31 -5.49
C LEU A 4 6.70 11.53 -6.35
N PRO A 5 7.39 11.73 -7.50
CA PRO A 5 7.03 12.75 -8.47
C PRO A 5 5.56 12.64 -8.92
N GLY A 6 4.98 13.77 -9.34
CA GLY A 6 3.59 13.81 -9.81
C GLY A 6 2.54 13.81 -8.70
N GLY A 7 2.93 14.10 -7.45
CA GLY A 7 2.01 14.17 -6.32
C GLY A 7 1.48 12.79 -5.94
N MET A 8 2.37 11.80 -5.81
CA MET A 8 2.04 10.47 -5.31
C MET A 8 2.82 10.17 -4.03
N THR A 9 2.25 9.30 -3.19
CA THR A 9 2.93 8.71 -2.04
C THR A 9 2.97 7.20 -2.23
N LYS A 10 4.17 6.62 -2.13
CA LYS A 10 4.39 5.18 -1.99
C LYS A 10 4.18 4.76 -0.54
N ILE A 11 3.34 3.76 -0.33
CA ILE A 11 3.07 3.15 0.96
C ILE A 11 3.54 1.70 0.87
N GLU A 12 4.37 1.27 1.81
CA GLU A 12 4.91 -0.07 1.88
C GLU A 12 4.44 -0.70 3.18
N VAL A 13 3.78 -1.85 3.08
CA VAL A 13 3.25 -2.61 4.21
C VAL A 13 3.82 -4.00 4.16
N THR A 14 4.32 -4.50 5.29
CA THR A 14 4.70 -5.91 5.42
C THR A 14 3.41 -6.70 5.65
N PRO A 15 3.02 -7.62 4.74
CA PRO A 15 1.84 -8.44 4.94
C PRO A 15 2.07 -9.50 6.03
N PRO A 16 0.99 -10.05 6.61
CA PRO A 16 1.05 -11.29 7.38
C PRO A 16 1.65 -12.44 6.55
N VAL A 17 2.22 -13.44 7.22
CA VAL A 17 2.91 -14.58 6.57
C VAL A 17 2.04 -15.31 5.55
N ASP A 18 0.77 -15.55 5.89
CA ASP A 18 -0.17 -16.31 5.06
C ASP A 18 -1.15 -15.40 4.29
N PHE A 19 -0.73 -14.16 3.99
CA PHE A 19 -1.58 -13.23 3.26
C PHE A 19 -1.52 -13.49 1.76
N GLU A 20 -2.63 -14.02 1.24
CA GLU A 20 -2.82 -14.25 -0.19
C GLU A 20 -3.74 -13.18 -0.80
N TRP A 21 -3.43 -12.81 -2.04
CA TRP A 21 -4.22 -11.85 -2.79
C TRP A 21 -4.05 -12.05 -4.30
N CYS A 22 -5.02 -11.58 -5.08
CA CYS A 22 -5.05 -11.65 -6.54
C CYS A 22 -4.84 -10.26 -7.17
N PRO A 23 -4.19 -10.18 -8.34
CA PRO A 23 -3.99 -8.92 -9.06
C PRO A 23 -5.29 -8.11 -9.21
N GLY A 24 -5.22 -6.81 -8.90
CA GLY A 24 -6.37 -5.90 -8.94
C GLY A 24 -7.19 -5.81 -7.66
N GLN A 25 -6.91 -6.63 -6.64
CA GLN A 25 -7.56 -6.50 -5.33
C GLN A 25 -7.08 -5.25 -4.57
N HIS A 26 -7.93 -4.80 -3.64
CA HIS A 26 -7.63 -3.71 -2.71
C HIS A 26 -7.78 -4.19 -1.27
N VAL A 27 -7.12 -3.48 -0.35
CA VAL A 27 -7.31 -3.65 1.09
C VAL A 27 -7.62 -2.31 1.75
N PHE A 28 -8.21 -2.35 2.93
CA PHE A 28 -8.42 -1.18 3.75
C PHE A 28 -7.19 -0.93 4.63
N LEU A 29 -6.51 0.18 4.40
CA LEU A 29 -5.40 0.63 5.22
C LEU A 29 -5.90 1.58 6.30
N ARG A 30 -5.39 1.38 7.52
CA ARG A 30 -5.62 2.25 8.67
C ARG A 30 -4.36 3.02 9.01
N PHE A 31 -4.52 4.31 9.31
CA PHE A 31 -3.40 5.21 9.63
C PHE A 31 -3.63 5.83 11.01
N PRO A 32 -3.23 5.16 12.10
CA PRO A 32 -3.57 5.57 13.46
C PRO A 32 -3.17 7.00 13.81
N LYS A 33 -2.12 7.55 13.17
CA LYS A 33 -1.63 8.92 13.38
C LYS A 33 -2.45 9.99 12.63
N LEU A 34 -3.28 9.60 11.67
CA LEU A 34 -4.07 10.54 10.84
C LEU A 34 -5.56 10.52 11.18
N GLY A 35 -6.05 9.36 11.64
CA GLY A 35 -7.42 9.20 12.11
C GLY A 35 -7.53 7.86 12.84
N MET A 36 -8.01 7.87 14.09
CA MET A 36 -8.02 6.65 14.89
C MET A 36 -8.92 5.57 14.29
N LEU A 37 -10.03 5.90 13.64
CA LEU A 37 -11.00 4.93 13.13
C LEU A 37 -11.15 4.93 11.61
N ASP A 38 -10.30 5.67 10.90
CA ASP A 38 -10.42 5.83 9.45
C ASP A 38 -9.73 4.68 8.71
N ASN A 39 -10.50 4.04 7.84
CA ASN A 39 -10.07 2.95 6.98
C ASN A 39 -10.29 3.38 5.53
N HIS A 40 -9.23 3.34 4.71
CA HIS A 40 -9.29 3.77 3.33
C HIS A 40 -8.88 2.64 2.37
N PRO A 41 -9.66 2.40 1.30
CA PRO A 41 -9.33 1.36 0.33
C PRO A 41 -8.18 1.80 -0.57
N PHE A 42 -7.18 0.93 -0.73
CA PHE A 42 -6.10 1.09 -1.71
C PHE A 42 -5.85 -0.20 -2.46
N THR A 43 -5.74 -0.10 -3.78
CA THR A 43 -5.37 -1.22 -4.65
C THR A 43 -3.90 -1.58 -4.45
N MET A 44 -3.62 -2.87 -4.30
CA MET A 44 -2.25 -3.38 -4.23
C MET A 44 -1.60 -3.27 -5.62
N THR A 45 -0.43 -2.64 -5.68
CA THR A 45 0.31 -2.41 -6.94
C THR A 45 1.59 -3.25 -7.04
N SER A 46 1.96 -4.00 -6.00
CA SER A 46 3.05 -5.00 -6.06
C SER A 46 2.58 -6.27 -6.78
N ALA A 47 3.46 -7.25 -7.01
CA ALA A 47 3.06 -8.57 -7.50
C ALA A 47 2.70 -9.48 -6.32
N PRO A 48 1.73 -10.41 -6.46
CA PRO A 48 1.45 -11.39 -5.42
C PRO A 48 2.62 -12.36 -5.30
N ARG A 49 2.87 -12.87 -4.08
CA ARG A 49 3.99 -13.77 -3.79
C ARG A 49 3.99 -15.02 -4.68
N SER A 50 2.81 -15.56 -4.97
CA SER A 50 2.63 -16.71 -5.86
C SER A 50 3.03 -16.44 -7.32
N ALA A 51 3.08 -15.17 -7.74
CA ALA A 51 3.52 -14.76 -9.07
C ALA A 51 4.97 -14.23 -9.10
N SER A 52 5.62 -14.08 -7.94
CA SER A 52 7.00 -13.63 -7.85
C SER A 52 7.95 -14.80 -8.19
N LEU A 53 8.57 -14.73 -9.36
CA LEU A 53 9.48 -15.77 -9.88
C LEU A 53 10.88 -15.72 -9.25
N THR A 54 11.16 -14.75 -8.38
CA THR A 54 12.48 -14.56 -7.76
C THR A 54 12.47 -15.00 -6.29
N LEU A 55 13.38 -15.91 -5.95
CA LEU A 55 13.56 -16.51 -4.62
C LEU A 55 14.09 -15.52 -3.56
N ASP A 56 14.41 -14.32 -4.00
CA ASP A 56 15.06 -13.22 -3.28
C ASP A 56 14.05 -12.22 -2.66
N ASP A 57 12.77 -12.28 -3.02
CA ASP A 57 11.71 -11.45 -2.42
C ASP A 57 11.14 -12.09 -1.14
N LYS A 58 12.02 -12.39 -0.18
CA LYS A 58 11.64 -13.06 1.07
C LYS A 58 10.67 -12.25 1.92
N ASP A 59 10.64 -10.93 1.73
CA ASP A 59 9.87 -9.98 2.54
C ASP A 59 8.61 -9.40 1.84
N GLY A 60 8.32 -9.84 0.61
CA GLY A 60 7.07 -9.62 -0.15
C GLY A 60 6.23 -8.42 0.28
N LYS A 61 6.76 -7.21 0.16
CA LYS A 61 6.09 -5.99 0.63
C LYS A 61 4.83 -5.74 -0.22
N LEU A 62 3.72 -5.40 0.42
CA LEU A 62 2.58 -4.81 -0.26
C LEU A 62 2.89 -3.35 -0.57
N ILE A 63 2.86 -3.00 -1.85
CA ILE A 63 3.08 -1.64 -2.31
C ILE A 63 1.73 -1.04 -2.70
N PHE A 64 1.51 0.20 -2.28
CA PHE A 64 0.36 1.01 -2.66
C PHE A 64 0.84 2.36 -3.17
N LEU A 65 0.19 2.86 -4.21
CA LEU A 65 0.43 4.19 -4.76
C LEU A 65 -0.81 5.06 -4.51
N ALA A 66 -0.66 6.05 -3.64
CA ALA A 66 -1.73 7.00 -3.34
C ALA A 66 -1.47 8.32 -4.05
N ARG A 67 -2.38 8.73 -4.94
CA ARG A 67 -2.33 10.07 -5.53
C ARG A 67 -2.83 11.10 -4.53
N THR A 68 -2.12 12.21 -4.42
CA THR A 68 -2.49 13.33 -3.55
C THR A 68 -3.70 14.06 -4.12
N HIS A 69 -4.84 13.90 -3.46
CA HIS A 69 -6.05 14.69 -3.65
C HIS A 69 -6.40 15.52 -2.41
N THR A 70 -7.43 16.36 -2.51
CA THR A 70 -8.08 16.99 -1.35
C THR A 70 -8.60 15.94 -0.37
N GLY A 71 -8.60 16.25 0.94
CA GLY A 71 -9.04 15.32 1.98
C GLY A 71 -7.91 14.42 2.51
N PHE A 72 -8.20 13.13 2.72
CA PHE A 72 -7.34 12.19 3.44
C PHE A 72 -5.93 12.06 2.83
N THR A 73 -5.85 11.82 1.52
CA THR A 73 -4.59 11.58 0.81
C THR A 73 -3.61 12.75 0.88
N ARG A 74 -4.08 13.98 1.15
CA ARG A 74 -3.22 15.14 1.40
C ARG A 74 -2.32 14.94 2.62
N HIS A 75 -2.82 14.23 3.63
CA HIS A 75 -2.07 13.96 4.85
C HIS A 75 -1.02 12.88 4.65
N LEU A 76 -1.16 12.02 3.63
CA LEU A 76 -0.15 11.01 3.26
C LEU A 76 1.05 11.58 2.51
N ALA A 77 0.93 12.80 1.97
CA ALA A 77 2.00 13.46 1.22
C ALA A 77 2.92 14.32 2.11
N LYS A 78 2.65 14.39 3.42
CA LYS A 78 3.46 15.08 4.42
C LYS A 78 4.41 14.10 5.10
#